data_AF-A0A254NSJ9-F1
#
_entry.id   AF-A0A254NSJ9-F1
#
_cell.length_a   1.000
_cell.length_b   1.000
_cell.length_c   1.000
_cell.angle_alpha   90.00
_cell.angle_beta   90.00
_cell.angle_gamma   90.00
#
_symmetry.space_group_name_H-M   'P 1'
#
loop_
_entity.id
_entity.type
_entity.pdbx_description
1 polymer ?
#
loop_
_entity_poly.entity_id
_entity_poly.type
_entity_poly.pdbx_seq_one_letter_code
_entity_poly.pdbx_strand_id
1 'polypeptide(L)' 'MTLGQCLNLLHKDLMLVDMARPGKPTYPVSKWKKMLPLDEPGYELRTTSFNHGRTQKKSIAKIGGSGLWNEW' A
#
# COMPACT_ATOMS: atom_id res chain seq x y z
N MET A 1 4.78 8.22 -8.62
CA MET A 1 3.36 8.57 -8.45
C MET A 1 3.16 9.20 -7.08
N THR A 2 1.97 9.75 -6.79
CA THR A 2 1.61 10.14 -5.40
C THR A 2 1.03 8.95 -4.63
N LEU A 3 1.05 9.02 -3.30
CA LEU A 3 0.44 8.00 -2.45
C LEU A 3 -1.06 7.82 -2.74
N GLY A 4 -1.78 8.92 -2.94
CA GLY A 4 -3.20 8.91 -3.30
C GLY A 4 -3.47 8.20 -4.62
N GLN A 5 -2.62 8.44 -5.64
CA GLN A 5 -2.72 7.72 -6.91
C GLN A 5 -2.52 6.21 -6.72
N CYS A 6 -1.53 5.77 -5.94
CA CYS A 6 -1.32 4.36 -5.64
C CYS A 6 -2.52 3.74 -4.92
N LEU A 7 -3.09 4.42 -3.92
CA LEU A 7 -4.27 3.95 -3.19
C LEU A 7 -5.53 3.93 -4.06
N ASN A 8 -5.62 4.76 -5.10
CA ASN A 8 -6.75 4.78 -6.05
C ASN A 8 -6.73 3.60 -7.03
N LEU A 9 -5.57 3.00 -7.27
CA LEU A 9 -5.45 1.79 -8.09
C LEU A 9 -5.85 0.51 -7.35
N LEU A 10 -6.08 0.58 -6.04
CA LEU A 10 -6.45 -0.56 -5.20
C LEU A 10 -7.94 -0.56 -4.87
N HIS A 11 -8.49 -1.76 -4.67
CA HIS A 11 -9.86 -1.91 -4.20
C HIS A 11 -10.04 -1.27 -2.82
N LYS A 12 -11.14 -0.55 -2.62
CA LYS A 12 -11.40 0.25 -1.39
C LYS A 12 -11.41 -0.57 -0.10
N ASP A 13 -11.78 -1.84 -0.20
CA ASP A 13 -11.90 -2.78 0.93
C ASP A 13 -10.65 -3.66 1.09
N LEU A 14 -9.63 -3.47 0.24
CA LEU A 14 -8.37 -4.19 0.36
C LEU A 14 -7.68 -3.79 1.66
N MET A 15 -7.32 -4.78 2.47
CA MET A 15 -6.68 -4.57 3.76
C MET A 15 -5.18 -4.39 3.56
N LEU A 16 -4.65 -3.26 4.05
CA LEU A 16 -3.24 -2.95 4.02
C LEU A 16 -2.67 -2.86 5.44
N VAL A 17 -1.50 -3.46 5.63
CA VAL A 17 -0.68 -3.36 6.85
C VAL A 17 0.46 -2.38 6.62
N ASP A 18 0.67 -1.46 7.57
CA ASP A 18 1.82 -0.55 7.59
C ASP A 18 3.06 -1.30 8.11
N MET A 19 4.00 -1.57 7.22
CA MET A 19 5.24 -2.30 7.51
C MET A 19 6.34 -1.39 8.06
N ALA A 20 6.17 -0.06 7.98
CA ALA A 20 7.13 0.89 8.52
C ALA A 20 7.12 0.92 10.06
N ARG A 21 6.05 0.39 10.68
CA ARG A 21 5.85 0.40 12.13
C ARG A 21 5.34 -0.97 12.62
N PRO A 22 6.15 -1.74 13.37
CA PRO A 22 5.71 -3.01 13.92
C PRO A 22 4.52 -2.82 14.88
N GLY A 23 3.53 -3.71 14.80
CA GLY A 23 2.35 -3.72 15.69
C GLY A 23 1.23 -2.75 15.29
N LYS A 24 1.33 -2.06 14.15
CA LYS A 24 0.25 -1.18 13.70
C LYS A 24 -0.96 -1.95 13.12
N PRO A 25 -2.16 -1.37 13.26
CA PRO A 25 -3.40 -1.99 12.79
C PRO A 25 -3.46 -2.08 11.26
N THR A 26 -3.93 -3.22 10.77
CA THR A 26 -4.33 -3.42 9.38
C THR A 26 -5.63 -2.66 9.13
N TYR A 27 -5.66 -1.84 8.07
CA TYR A 27 -6.85 -1.05 7.71
C TYR A 27 -7.19 -1.17 6.22
N PRO A 28 -8.47 -1.01 5.85
CA PRO A 28 -8.85 -0.98 4.45
C PRO A 28 -8.29 0.27 3.76
N VAL A 29 -8.03 0.18 2.46
CA VAL A 29 -7.59 1.30 1.61
C VAL A 29 -8.44 2.56 1.82
N SER A 30 -9.77 2.40 1.94
CA SER A 30 -10.70 3.51 2.20
C SER A 30 -10.38 4.29 3.48
N LYS A 31 -9.88 3.63 4.53
CA LYS A 31 -9.47 4.26 5.78
C LYS A 31 -8.09 4.89 5.67
N TRP A 32 -7.14 4.22 5.01
CA TRP A 32 -5.81 4.81 4.73
C TRP A 32 -5.90 6.10 3.93
N LYS A 33 -6.80 6.17 2.94
CA LYS A 33 -7.05 7.39 2.16
C LYS A 33 -7.46 8.61 3.01
N LYS A 34 -8.06 8.38 4.18
CA LYS A 34 -8.49 9.46 5.10
C LYS A 34 -7.40 9.85 6.10
N MET A 35 -6.41 8.98 6.32
CA MET A 35 -5.39 9.16 7.37
C MET A 35 -4.04 9.62 6.84
N LEU A 36 -3.74 9.38 5.57
CA LEU A 36 -2.42 9.63 4.98
C LEU A 36 -2.43 10.87 4.08
N PRO A 37 -1.30 11.59 3.97
CA PRO A 37 -1.15 12.69 3.02
C PRO A 37 -1.14 12.15 1.58
N LEU A 38 -2.22 12.38 0.83
CA LEU A 38 -2.41 11.78 -0.50
C LEU A 38 -1.55 12.39 -1.60
N ASP A 39 -1.20 13.66 -1.45
CA ASP A 39 -0.42 14.41 -2.44
C ASP A 39 1.09 14.20 -2.28
N GLU A 40 1.51 13.38 -1.31
CA GLU A 40 2.92 13.07 -1.10
C GLU A 40 3.47 12.31 -2.32
N PRO A 41 4.49 12.86 -3.01
CA PRO A 41 5.09 12.23 -4.18
C PRO A 41 6.11 11.17 -3.77
N GLY A 42 6.59 10.42 -4.76
CA GLY A 42 7.66 9.45 -4.57
C GLY A 42 7.18 8.07 -4.13
N TYR A 43 5.93 7.71 -4.46
CA TYR A 43 5.41 6.37 -4.22
C TYR A 43 5.27 5.57 -5.51
N GLU A 44 5.32 4.26 -5.35
CA GLU A 44 5.07 3.28 -6.38
C GLU A 44 4.21 2.13 -5.87
N LEU A 45 3.43 1.55 -6.79
CA LEU A 45 2.66 0.34 -6.56
C LEU A 45 3.45 -0.87 -7.10
N ARG A 46 3.79 -1.79 -6.22
CA ARG A 46 4.47 -3.05 -6.53
C ARG A 46 3.46 -4.20 -6.52
N THR A 47 3.63 -5.13 -7.44
CA THR A 47 2.88 -6.40 -7.45
C THR A 47 3.87 -7.53 -7.34
N THR A 48 3.75 -8.33 -6.28
CA THR A 48 4.58 -9.52 -6.09
C THR A 48 3.75 -10.75 -6.39
N SER A 49 4.24 -11.59 -7.31
CA SER A 49 3.59 -12.84 -7.66
C SER A 49 4.25 -14.01 -6.92
N PHE A 50 3.41 -14.88 -6.36
CA PHE A 50 3.79 -16.10 -5.67
C PHE A 50 3.13 -17.29 -6.38
N ASN A 51 3.59 -18.51 -6.08
CA ASN A 51 3.00 -19.75 -6.60
C ASN A 51 2.87 -19.76 -8.13
N HIS A 52 3.95 -19.41 -8.84
CA HIS A 52 3.96 -19.32 -10.32
C HIS A 52 2.86 -18.39 -10.89
N GLY A 53 2.56 -17.29 -10.18
CA GLY A 53 1.58 -16.30 -10.63
C GLY A 53 0.14 -16.54 -10.17
N ARG A 54 -0.14 -17.65 -9.47
CA ARG A 54 -1.48 -17.95 -8.93
C ARG A 54 -1.91 -16.99 -7.82
N THR A 55 -0.96 -16.45 -7.07
CA THR A 55 -1.25 -15.50 -5.99
C THR A 55 -0.48 -14.22 -6.26
N GLN A 56 -1.17 -13.10 -6.33
CA GLN A 56 -0.53 -11.78 -6.44
C GLN A 56 -0.84 -10.99 -5.18
N LYS A 57 0.18 -10.39 -4.58
CA LYS A 57 0.01 -9.41 -3.50
C LYS A 57 0.42 -8.03 -3.98
N LYS A 58 -0.34 -7.02 -3.55
CA LYS A 58 -0.05 -5.61 -3.82
C LYS A 58 0.69 -4.98 -2.64
N SER A 59 1.63 -4.10 -2.96
CA SER A 59 2.36 -3.30 -1.98
C SER A 59 2.52 -1.88 -2.47
N ILE A 60 2.42 -0.89 -1.59
CA ILE A 60 2.75 0.50 -1.89
C ILE A 60 4.03 0.85 -1.14
N ALA A 61 5.06 1.31 -1.87
CA ALA A 61 6.35 1.64 -1.29
C ALA A 61 6.77 3.07 -1.65
N LYS A 62 7.45 3.75 -0.72
CA LYS A 62 8.12 5.02 -0.97
C LYS A 62 9.48 4.75 -1.61
N ILE A 63 9.74 5.37 -2.75
CA ILE A 63 11.02 5.30 -3.44
C ILE A 63 12.08 5.99 -2.57
N GLY A 64 13.10 5.24 -2.14
CA GLY A 64 14.18 5.76 -1.29
C GLY A 64 13.76 6.14 0.13
N GLY A 65 12.63 5.64 0.64
CA GLY A 65 12.13 5.98 1.98
C GLY A 65 11.57 4.78 2.75
N SER A 66 11.07 5.04 3.97
CA SER A 66 10.57 4.02 4.90
C SER A 66 9.09 3.69 4.76
N GLY A 67 8.33 4.40 3.91
CA GLY A 67 6.90 4.15 3.72
C GLY A 67 6.65 2.84 2.98
N LEU A 68 6.06 1.85 3.63
CA LEU A 68 5.74 0.56 3.02
C LEU A 68 4.41 0.03 3.57
N TRP A 69 3.45 -0.19 2.67
CA TRP A 69 2.18 -0.84 2.98
C TRP A 69 2.03 -2.12 2.16
N ASN A 70 1.68 -3.22 2.80
CA ASN A 70 1.49 -4.52 2.15
C ASN A 70 0.04 -4.98 2.27
N GLU A 71 -0.42 -5.71 1.26
CA GLU A 71 -1.65 -6.48 1.34
C GLU A 71 -1.54 -7.59 2.40
N TRP A 72 -2.51 -7.61 3.31
CA TRP A 72 -2.62 -8.61 4.38
C TRP A 72 -3.11 -9.96 3.82
#